data_AF-A0A3A8L7J5-F1
#
_entry.id   AF-A0A3A8L7J5-F1
#
_cell.length_a   1.000
_cell.length_b   1.000
_cell.length_c   1.000
_cell.angle_alpha   90.00
_cell.angle_beta   90.00
_cell.angle_gamma   90.00
#
_symmetry.space_group_name_H-M   'P 1'
#
loop_
_entity.id
_entity.type
_entity.pdbx_description
1 polymer ?
#
loop_
_entity_poly.entity_id
_entity_poly.type
_entity_poly.pdbx_seq_one_letter_code
_entity_poly.pdbx_strand_id
1 'polypeptide(L)'
;MPSRLLPWFLVLVCACARPALKPAVPGELWVDAAVAGGDGTRERPLRSLSEALARPGPLLVHLAPGRYEGPFRLPGGIRLVGAGPFTVLTAPNPATGVVEAGGEASLESLAVEGG
;
A
#
# COMPACT_ATOMS: atom_id res chain seq x y z
N MET A 1 -4.11 31.05 -67.26
CA MET A 1 -3.12 30.63 -66.26
C MET A 1 -3.72 30.82 -64.87
N PRO A 2 -3.81 29.77 -64.06
CA PRO A 2 -4.49 29.72 -62.76
C PRO A 2 -3.58 30.37 -61.69
N SER A 3 -3.98 30.79 -60.49
CA SER A 3 -4.50 29.97 -59.37
C SER A 3 -4.78 30.95 -58.21
N ARG A 4 -6.02 31.23 -57.84
CA ARG A 4 -6.75 30.72 -56.66
C ARG A 4 -5.93 30.70 -55.34
N LEU A 5 -6.26 31.70 -54.51
CA LEU A 5 -6.03 31.81 -53.06
C LEU A 5 -6.58 30.57 -52.33
N LEU A 6 -5.80 30.00 -51.41
CA LEU A 6 -6.28 29.01 -50.43
C LEU A 6 -5.53 29.21 -49.10
N PRO A 7 -6.17 29.79 -48.06
CA PRO A 7 -5.62 29.89 -46.72
C PRO A 7 -6.03 28.65 -45.93
N TRP A 8 -5.11 27.71 -45.74
CA TRP A 8 -5.37 26.50 -44.97
C TRP A 8 -4.22 26.33 -43.95
N PHE A 9 -4.47 26.78 -42.73
CA PHE A 9 -4.68 25.88 -41.58
C PHE A 9 -3.56 24.85 -41.44
N LEU A 10 -2.60 25.13 -40.58
CA LEU A 10 -1.99 24.13 -39.68
C LEU A 10 -1.05 24.86 -38.72
N VAL A 11 -1.66 25.57 -37.77
CA VAL A 11 -1.02 25.85 -36.48
C VAL A 11 -0.84 24.49 -35.82
N LEU A 12 0.34 23.90 -36.01
CA LEU A 12 0.75 22.64 -35.41
C LEU A 12 0.96 22.92 -33.91
N VAL A 13 -0.13 22.84 -33.13
CA VAL A 13 -0.08 22.81 -31.68
C VAL A 13 0.66 21.52 -31.32
N CYS A 14 1.98 21.62 -31.17
CA CYS A 14 2.80 20.56 -30.60
C CYS A 14 2.47 20.53 -29.11
N ALA A 15 1.30 19.96 -28.81
CA ALA A 15 0.91 19.58 -27.47
C ALA A 15 1.93 18.52 -27.05
N CYS A 16 2.98 18.94 -26.36
CA CYS A 16 3.73 18.07 -25.47
C CYS A 16 2.70 17.53 -24.48
N ALA A 17 2.10 16.40 -24.83
CA ALA A 17 1.39 15.55 -23.90
C ALA A 17 2.41 15.23 -22.81
N ARG A 18 2.36 16.00 -21.70
CA ARG A 18 3.05 15.61 -20.48
C ARG A 18 2.54 14.21 -20.21
N PRO A 19 3.39 13.16 -20.24
CA PRO A 19 2.96 11.86 -19.81
C PRO A 19 2.37 12.07 -18.43
N ALA A 20 1.09 11.74 -18.24
CA ALA A 20 0.54 11.68 -16.91
C ALA A 20 1.46 10.72 -16.17
N LEU A 21 2.23 11.25 -15.22
CA LEU A 21 3.11 10.47 -14.37
C LEU A 21 2.16 9.50 -13.67
N LYS A 22 2.06 8.28 -14.19
CA LYS A 22 1.29 7.22 -13.56
C LYS A 22 1.85 7.18 -12.14
N PRO A 23 1.06 7.47 -11.08
CA PRO A 23 1.59 7.39 -9.74
C PRO A 23 2.25 6.02 -9.64
N ALA A 24 3.55 5.99 -9.29
CA ALA A 24 4.24 4.74 -9.04
C ALA A 24 3.33 3.96 -8.10
N VAL A 25 2.87 2.78 -8.54
CA VAL A 25 1.93 1.97 -7.79
C VAL A 25 2.47 1.93 -6.36
N PRO A 26 1.75 2.51 -5.40
CA PRO A 26 2.26 2.59 -4.05
C PRO A 26 2.66 1.20 -3.59
N GLY A 27 3.90 1.04 -3.13
CA GLY A 27 4.53 -0.27 -3.00
C GLY A 27 3.65 -1.24 -2.21
N GLU A 28 3.09 -2.23 -2.89
CA GLU A 28 2.34 -3.31 -2.26
C GLU A 28 3.33 -4.25 -1.58
N LEU A 29 3.04 -4.63 -0.33
CA LEU A 29 3.82 -5.63 0.40
C LEU A 29 2.93 -6.77 0.87
N TRP A 30 3.47 -7.99 0.85
CA TRP A 30 2.84 -9.17 1.42
C TRP A 30 3.58 -9.60 2.69
N VAL A 31 2.82 -9.94 3.73
CA VAL A 31 3.34 -10.40 5.00
C VAL A 31 2.64 -11.69 5.40
N ASP A 32 3.42 -12.70 5.74
CA ASP A 32 2.97 -13.99 6.23
C ASP A 32 3.85 -14.42 7.41
N ALA A 33 3.26 -14.48 8.60
CA ALA A 33 3.97 -14.85 9.82
C ALA A 33 4.46 -16.31 9.84
N ALA A 34 3.89 -17.18 8.98
CA ALA A 34 4.22 -18.60 8.91
C ALA A 34 5.45 -18.91 8.04
N VAL A 35 5.91 -17.97 7.20
CA VAL A 35 7.08 -18.19 6.34
C VAL A 35 8.38 -17.79 7.03
N ALA A 36 9.51 -18.26 6.47
CA ALA A 36 10.84 -17.85 6.91
C ALA A 36 11.13 -16.34 6.69
N GLY A 37 10.42 -15.72 5.74
CA GLY A 37 10.61 -14.33 5.33
C GLY A 37 11.22 -14.21 3.93
N GLY A 38 11.02 -13.05 3.31
CA GLY A 38 11.37 -12.78 1.93
C GLY A 38 11.60 -11.31 1.66
N ASP A 39 11.35 -10.88 0.42
CA ASP A 39 11.50 -9.49 0.00
C ASP A 39 10.20 -8.68 0.12
N GLY A 40 9.09 -9.33 0.46
CA GLY A 40 7.77 -8.72 0.59
C GLY A 40 6.96 -8.70 -0.69
N THR A 41 7.40 -9.42 -1.72
CA THR A 41 6.55 -9.81 -2.85
C THR A 41 5.55 -10.88 -2.43
N ARG A 42 4.53 -11.11 -3.27
CA ARG A 42 3.54 -12.16 -3.05
C ARG A 42 4.17 -13.56 -2.99
N GLU A 43 5.18 -13.80 -3.82
CA GLU A 43 5.88 -15.07 -3.91
C GLU A 43 6.85 -15.29 -2.74
N ARG A 44 7.37 -14.20 -2.17
CA ARG A 44 8.33 -14.21 -1.06
C ARG A 44 7.92 -13.18 0.01
N PRO A 45 6.83 -13.45 0.75
CA PRO A 45 6.29 -12.49 1.70
C PRO A 45 7.27 -12.21 2.84
N LEU A 46 7.17 -11.02 3.42
CA LEU A 46 7.84 -10.71 4.68
C LEU A 46 7.28 -11.57 5.79
N ARG A 47 8.13 -11.88 6.76
CA ARG A 47 7.65 -12.58 7.97
C ARG A 47 6.97 -11.62 8.94
N SER A 48 7.45 -10.40 9.01
CA SER A 48 7.06 -9.44 10.05
C SER A 48 6.27 -8.26 9.50
N LEU A 49 5.15 -7.96 10.15
CA LEU A 49 4.41 -6.72 9.91
C LEU A 49 5.22 -5.49 10.33
N SER A 50 6.01 -5.58 11.41
CA SER A 50 6.86 -4.44 11.83
C SER A 50 7.93 -4.10 10.79
N GLU A 51 8.47 -5.11 10.10
CA GLU A 51 9.41 -4.90 9.01
C GLU A 51 8.73 -4.21 7.82
N ALA A 52 7.50 -4.64 7.48
CA ALA A 52 6.73 -4.01 6.41
C ALA A 52 6.47 -2.52 6.71
N LEU A 53 6.05 -2.19 7.94
CA LEU A 53 5.75 -0.82 8.36
C LEU A 53 6.99 0.08 8.45
N ALA A 54 8.17 -0.49 8.69
CA ALA A 54 9.42 0.26 8.75
C ALA A 54 9.95 0.69 7.37
N ARG A 55 9.45 0.07 6.28
CA ARG A 55 9.85 0.45 4.93
C ARG A 55 9.22 1.79 4.55
N PRO A 56 9.95 2.66 3.84
CA PRO A 56 9.36 3.89 3.32
C PRO A 56 8.37 3.59 2.18
N GLY A 57 7.19 4.18 2.24
CA GLY A 57 6.23 4.18 1.13
C GLY A 57 5.28 2.99 0.91
N PRO A 58 5.14 1.96 1.78
CA PRO A 58 4.07 0.99 1.60
C PRO A 58 2.74 1.66 1.95
N LEU A 59 1.87 1.82 0.95
CA LEU A 59 0.50 2.29 1.16
C LEU A 59 -0.49 1.12 1.25
N LEU A 60 -0.07 -0.09 0.86
CA LEU A 60 -0.90 -1.29 0.92
C LEU A 60 -0.09 -2.49 1.41
N VAL A 61 -0.52 -3.10 2.51
CA VAL A 61 0.08 -4.30 3.07
C VAL A 61 -0.97 -5.39 3.18
N HIS A 62 -0.71 -6.50 2.50
CA HIS A 62 -1.52 -7.72 2.56
C HIS A 62 -1.00 -8.63 3.66
N LEU A 63 -1.89 -9.03 4.56
CA LEU A 63 -1.60 -9.95 5.66
C LEU A 63 -2.23 -11.31 5.34
N ALA A 64 -1.43 -12.36 5.38
CA ALA A 64 -1.92 -13.72 5.38
C ALA A 64 -2.74 -14.01 6.67
N PRO A 65 -3.51 -15.12 6.70
CA PRO A 65 -4.05 -15.64 7.96
C PRO A 65 -2.93 -15.87 8.98
N GLY A 66 -3.11 -15.40 10.20
CA GLY A 66 -2.10 -15.49 11.25
C GLY A 66 -2.32 -14.49 12.37
N ARG A 67 -1.55 -14.67 13.44
CA ARG A 67 -1.49 -13.73 14.57
C ARG A 67 -0.23 -12.88 14.44
N TYR A 68 -0.41 -11.58 14.43
CA TYR A 68 0.66 -10.59 14.35
C TYR A 68 0.72 -9.85 15.68
N GLU A 69 1.80 -10.07 16.42
CA GLU A 69 2.01 -9.47 17.73
C GLU A 69 2.70 -8.09 17.59
N GLY A 70 2.04 -7.07 18.12
CA GLY A 70 2.45 -5.67 18.14
C GLY A 70 3.02 -5.23 19.50
N PRO A 71 3.02 -3.92 19.81
CA PRO A 71 2.20 -2.86 19.21
C PRO A 71 2.66 -2.39 17.83
N PHE A 72 1.74 -1.91 17.00
CA PHE A 72 2.00 -1.40 15.65
C PHE A 72 1.69 0.09 15.54
N ARG A 73 2.69 0.89 15.14
CA ARG A 73 2.48 2.28 14.75
C ARG A 73 2.29 2.37 13.24
N LEU A 74 1.10 2.77 12.82
CA LEU A 74 0.74 2.86 11.39
C LEU A 74 1.14 4.24 10.83
N PRO A 75 1.94 4.27 9.75
CA PRO A 75 2.19 5.52 9.04
C PRO A 75 0.90 6.02 8.36
N GLY A 76 0.80 7.33 8.14
CA GLY A 76 -0.33 7.92 7.45
C GLY A 76 -0.44 7.45 5.99
N GLY A 77 -1.67 7.22 5.54
CA GLY A 77 -2.00 6.75 4.20
C GLY A 77 -1.93 5.23 4.01
N ILE A 78 -1.63 4.45 5.06
CA ILE A 78 -1.49 3.00 4.93
C ILE A 78 -2.84 2.26 4.98
N ARG A 79 -2.91 1.18 4.21
CA ARG A 79 -4.00 0.20 4.23
C ARG A 79 -3.46 -1.18 4.59
N LEU A 80 -3.96 -1.75 5.67
CA LEU A 80 -3.72 -3.15 6.03
C LEU A 80 -4.93 -3.98 5.59
N VAL A 81 -4.69 -5.00 4.78
CA VAL A 81 -5.73 -5.90 4.27
C VAL A 81 -5.42 -7.32 4.75
N GLY A 82 -6.25 -7.84 5.65
CA GLY A 82 -6.16 -9.22 6.09
C GLY A 82 -7.00 -10.20 5.27
N ALA A 83 -7.02 -11.44 5.74
CA ALA A 83 -7.78 -12.56 5.19
C ALA A 83 -9.02 -12.89 6.04
N GLY A 84 -9.71 -11.86 6.55
CA GLY A 84 -10.89 -11.96 7.40
C GLY A 84 -10.55 -12.17 8.88
N PRO A 85 -11.42 -12.84 9.67
CA PRO A 85 -11.21 -13.02 11.11
C PRO A 85 -9.99 -13.89 11.47
N PHE A 86 -9.38 -14.55 10.48
CA PHE A 86 -8.18 -15.36 10.65
C PHE A 86 -6.89 -14.54 10.63
N THR A 87 -6.94 -13.26 10.28
CA THR A 87 -5.84 -12.32 10.43
C THR A 87 -6.08 -11.49 11.67
N VAL A 88 -5.23 -11.66 12.68
CA VAL A 88 -5.42 -11.05 14.00
C VAL A 88 -4.20 -10.19 14.35
N LEU A 89 -4.42 -8.91 14.63
CA LEU A 89 -3.44 -8.06 15.28
C LEU A 89 -3.65 -8.16 16.79
N THR A 90 -2.57 -8.36 17.55
CA THR A 90 -2.65 -8.51 19.01
C THR A 90 -1.49 -7.80 19.70
N ALA A 91 -1.61 -7.54 21.00
CA ALA A 91 -0.52 -7.02 21.82
C ALA A 91 -0.24 -8.01 22.96
N PRO A 92 1.03 -8.15 23.38
CA PRO A 92 1.39 -9.07 24.47
C PRO A 92 0.74 -8.71 25.80
N ASN A 93 0.40 -7.43 25.99
CA ASN A 93 -0.29 -6.94 27.18
C ASN A 93 -1.65 -6.32 26.77
N PRO A 94 -2.78 -6.78 27.34
CA PRO A 94 -4.11 -6.25 27.03
C PRO A 94 -4.30 -4.77 27.41
N ALA A 95 -3.47 -4.22 28.31
CA ALA A 95 -3.48 -2.80 28.66
C ALA A 95 -2.73 -1.92 27.65
N THR A 96 -2.09 -2.51 26.64
CA THR A 96 -1.36 -1.79 25.59
C THR A 96 -2.18 -1.77 24.32
N GLY A 97 -2.36 -0.59 23.73
CA GLY A 97 -3.05 -0.45 22.44
C GLY A 97 -2.32 -1.24 21.35
N VAL A 98 -3.06 -2.06 20.60
CA VAL A 98 -2.49 -2.90 19.54
C VAL A 98 -2.05 -2.08 18.33
N VAL A 99 -2.82 -1.05 17.99
CA VAL A 99 -2.61 -0.21 16.82
C VAL A 99 -2.66 1.26 17.22
N GLU A 100 -1.63 2.01 16.87
CA GLU A 100 -1.59 3.47 16.98
C GLU A 100 -1.46 4.08 15.59
N ALA A 101 -2.42 4.90 15.18
CA ALA A 101 -2.38 5.56 13.89
C ALA A 101 -1.67 6.92 14.00
N GLY A 102 -0.56 7.08 13.26
CA GLY A 102 0.16 8.37 13.15
C GLY A 102 -0.49 9.36 12.18
N GLY A 103 -1.59 8.97 11.52
CA GLY A 103 -2.35 9.72 10.52
C GLY A 103 -3.54 8.89 10.05
N GLU A 104 -4.11 9.22 8.89
CA GLU A 104 -5.18 8.40 8.29
C GLU A 104 -4.65 6.98 8.00
N ALA A 105 -5.32 5.95 8.50
CA ALA A 105 -4.97 4.56 8.26
C ALA A 105 -6.24 3.72 8.13
N SER A 106 -6.19 2.67 7.30
CA SER A 106 -7.32 1.78 7.05
C SER A 106 -6.98 0.35 7.41
N LEU A 107 -7.89 -0.31 8.11
CA LEU A 107 -7.84 -1.72 8.48
C LEU A 107 -9.01 -2.42 7.80
N GLU A 108 -8.73 -3.40 6.96
CA GLU A 108 -9.73 -4.12 6.18
C GLU A 108 -9.58 -5.62 6.37
N SER A 109 -10.72 -6.31 6.57
CA SER A 109 -10.78 -7.77 6.65
C SER A 109 -9.77 -8.37 7.65
N LEU A 110 -9.70 -7.81 8.85
CA LEU A 110 -8.85 -8.32 9.95
C LEU A 110 -9.52 -8.07 11.29
N ALA A 111 -9.07 -8.79 12.33
CA ALA A 111 -9.47 -8.59 13.71
C ALA A 111 -8.34 -7.91 14.50
N VAL A 112 -8.71 -7.12 15.50
CA VAL A 112 -7.80 -6.54 16.48
C VAL A 112 -8.20 -7.08 17.85
N GLU A 113 -7.26 -7.76 18.53
CA GLU A 113 -7.47 -8.39 19.83
C GLU A 113 -6.60 -7.73 20.89
N GLY A 114 -7.24 -7.04 21.83
CA GLY A 114 -6.60 -6.15 22.80
C GLY A 114 -6.71 -4.70 22.36
N GLY A 115 -6.93 -3.79 23.31
CA GLY A 115 -7.26 -2.39 23.05
C GLY A 115 -8.23 -1.84 24.08
#